data_AF-A0A9X2IV43-F1
#
_entry.id   AF-A0A9X2IV43-F1
#
_cell.length_a   1.000
_cell.length_b   1.000
_cell.length_c   1.000
_cell.angle_alpha   90.00
_cell.angle_beta   90.00
_cell.angle_gamma   90.00
#
_symmetry.space_group_name_H-M   'P 1'
#
loop_
_entity.id
_entity.type
_entity.pdbx_description
1 polymer ?
#
loop_
_entity_poly.entity_id
_entity_poly.type
_entity_poly.pdbx_seq_one_letter_code
_entity_poly.pdbx_strand_id
1 'polypeptide(L)' 'MSATDKAKNKLDDLTGKAKEKMGEATDDRETRNEGKADQAKSDLKDAGEKVKDAFRH' A
#
# COMPACT_ATOMS: atom_id res chain seq x y z
N MET A 1 15.66 -10.58 34.17
CA MET A 1 14.97 -10.56 32.86
C MET A 1 15.17 -11.91 32.23
N SER A 2 14.06 -12.65 32.08
CA SER A 2 14.06 -14.11 32.10
C SER A 2 14.09 -14.70 30.68
N ALA A 3 14.44 -15.98 30.53
CA ALA A 3 14.43 -16.68 29.23
C ALA A 3 13.07 -16.57 28.51
N THR A 4 12.00 -16.39 29.28
CA THR A 4 10.64 -16.11 28.81
C THR A 4 10.54 -14.83 27.97
N ASP A 5 11.26 -13.75 28.34
CA ASP A 5 11.25 -12.50 27.57
C ASP A 5 11.89 -12.68 26.20
N LYS A 6 13.01 -13.41 26.12
CA LYS A 6 13.69 -13.74 24.86
C LYS A 6 12.84 -14.65 23.96
N ALA A 7 12.09 -15.58 24.55
CA ALA A 7 11.18 -16.45 23.83
C ALA A 7 9.98 -15.67 23.27
N LYS A 8 9.39 -14.77 24.07
CA LYS A 8 8.31 -13.87 23.62
C LYS A 8 8.74 -12.99 22.47
N ASN A 9 9.91 -12.35 22.58
CA ASN A 9 10.45 -11.49 21.52
C ASN A 9 10.66 -12.26 20.20
N LYS A 10 11.18 -13.49 20.28
CA LYS A 10 11.34 -14.34 19.09
C LYS A 10 10.01 -14.80 18.49
N LEU A 11 9.01 -15.07 19.33
CA LEU A 11 7.66 -15.43 18.90
C LEU A 11 6.96 -14.25 18.21
N ASP A 12 7.07 -13.05 18.78
CA ASP A 12 6.52 -11.83 18.20
C ASP A 12 7.20 -11.50 16.87
N ASP A 13 8.53 -11.65 16.75
CA ASP A 13 9.26 -11.51 15.48
C ASP A 13 8.82 -12.53 14.42
N LEU A 14 8.63 -13.80 14.80
CA LEU A 14 8.16 -14.86 13.90
C LEU A 14 6.72 -14.59 13.44
N THR A 15 5.87 -14.17 14.36
CA THR A 15 4.46 -13.84 14.09
C THR A 15 4.35 -12.58 13.23
N GLY A 16 5.20 -11.58 13.48
CA GLY A 16 5.31 -10.36 12.68
C GLY A 16 5.74 -10.66 11.25
N LYS A 17 6.82 -11.44 11.06
CA LYS A 17 7.28 -11.88 9.73
C LYS A 17 6.25 -12.74 9.00
N ALA A 18 5.52 -13.58 9.73
CA ALA A 18 4.42 -14.35 9.16
C ALA A 18 3.31 -13.43 8.68
N LYS A 19 2.90 -12.42 9.47
CA LYS A 19 1.90 -11.41 9.06
C LYS A 19 2.36 -10.54 7.90
N GLU A 20 3.62 -10.07 7.90
CA GLU A 20 4.19 -9.33 6.77
C GLU A 20 4.17 -10.18 5.51
N LYS A 21 4.68 -11.41 5.56
CA LYS A 21 4.61 -12.31 4.39
C LYS A 21 3.19 -12.65 3.98
N MET A 22 2.26 -12.79 4.92
CA MET A 22 0.86 -13.05 4.59
C MET A 22 0.20 -11.81 3.99
N GLY A 23 0.52 -10.60 4.45
CA GLY A 23 0.05 -9.34 3.88
C GLY A 23 0.64 -9.09 2.48
N GLU A 24 1.94 -9.30 2.31
CA GLU A 24 2.63 -9.21 1.03
C GLU A 24 2.20 -10.31 0.04
N ALA A 25 1.86 -11.52 0.52
CA ALA A 25 1.31 -12.58 -0.32
C ALA A 25 -0.20 -12.43 -0.58
N THR A 26 -0.91 -11.78 0.33
CA THR A 26 -2.32 -11.41 0.15
C THR A 26 -2.43 -10.20 -0.79
N ASP A 27 -1.31 -9.49 -1.08
CA ASP A 27 -1.15 -8.32 -1.95
C ASP A 27 -2.48 -7.84 -2.49
N ASP A 28 -3.15 -7.18 -1.55
CA ASP A 28 -4.48 -6.66 -1.54
C ASP A 28 -5.09 -6.44 -2.93
N ARG A 29 -6.11 -7.24 -3.23
CA ARG A 29 -7.10 -6.89 -4.27
C ARG A 29 -7.70 -5.49 -4.02
N GLU A 30 -7.69 -5.01 -2.78
CA GLU A 30 -8.14 -3.68 -2.39
C GLU A 30 -7.15 -2.59 -2.83
N THR A 31 -5.87 -2.69 -2.45
CA THR A 31 -4.79 -1.77 -2.84
C THR A 31 -4.53 -1.73 -4.35
N ARG A 32 -4.67 -2.85 -5.08
CA ARG A 32 -4.63 -2.80 -6.55
C ARG A 32 -5.81 -2.04 -7.17
N ASN A 33 -6.99 -2.11 -6.56
CA ASN A 33 -8.17 -1.40 -7.05
C ASN A 33 -8.10 0.09 -6.70
N GLU A 34 -7.66 0.44 -5.50
CA GLU A 34 -7.39 1.84 -5.13
C GLU A 34 -6.28 2.45 -5.99
N GLY A 35 -5.16 1.76 -6.18
CA GLY A 35 -4.07 2.24 -7.03
C GLY A 35 -4.49 2.46 -8.48
N LYS A 36 -5.36 1.60 -9.04
CA LYS A 36 -5.95 1.81 -10.37
C LYS A 36 -6.93 2.98 -10.40
N ALA A 37 -7.74 3.17 -9.37
CA ALA A 37 -8.68 4.28 -9.28
C ALA A 37 -7.94 5.62 -9.15
N ASP A 38 -6.87 5.66 -8.37
CA ASP A 38 -6.02 6.84 -8.21
C ASP A 38 -5.23 7.15 -9.49
N GLN A 39 -4.70 6.13 -10.19
CA GLN A 39 -4.09 6.34 -11.51
C GLN A 39 -5.10 6.93 -12.51
N ALA A 40 -6.31 6.38 -12.59
CA ALA A 40 -7.35 6.89 -13.48
C ALA A 40 -7.77 8.33 -13.12
N LYS A 41 -7.82 8.67 -11.83
CA LYS A 41 -8.10 10.03 -11.35
C LYS A 41 -6.99 11.01 -11.73
N SER A 42 -5.73 10.61 -11.57
CA SER A 42 -4.59 11.43 -11.99
C SER A 42 -4.60 11.67 -13.50
N ASP A 43 -4.79 10.63 -14.30
CA ASP A 43 -4.83 10.76 -15.77
C ASP A 43 -5.97 11.69 -16.22
N LEU A 44 -7.14 11.61 -15.59
CA LEU A 44 -8.26 12.51 -15.84
C LEU A 44 -7.95 13.96 -15.44
N LYS A 45 -7.27 14.16 -14.30
CA LYS A 45 -6.84 15.49 -13.84
C LYS A 45 -5.84 16.10 -14.81
N ASP A 46 -4.81 15.37 -15.18
CA ASP A 46 -3.77 15.84 -16.10
C ASP A 46 -4.34 16.16 -17.48
N ALA A 47 -5.27 15.34 -17.98
CA ALA A 47 -5.99 15.62 -19.23
C ALA A 47 -6.86 16.87 -19.11
N GLY A 48 -7.59 17.02 -18.00
CA GLY A 48 -8.42 18.20 -17.73
C GLY A 48 -7.60 19.48 -17.60
N GLU A 49 -6.44 19.42 -16.93
CA GLU A 49 -5.53 20.56 -16.81
C GLU A 49 -4.93 20.93 -18.16
N LYS A 50 -4.45 19.97 -18.96
CA LYS A 50 -3.95 20.25 -20.33
C LYS A 50 -5.01 20.90 -21.22
N VAL A 51 -6.24 20.42 -21.17
CA VAL A 51 -7.37 21.02 -21.91
C VAL A 51 -7.59 22.45 -21.42
N LYS A 52 -7.72 22.65 -20.11
CA LYS A 52 -7.95 23.97 -19.52
C LYS A 52 -6.84 24.97 -19.82
N ASP A 53 -5.58 24.52 -19.83
CA ASP A 53 -4.42 25.35 -20.15
C ASP A 53 -4.42 25.76 -21.63
N ALA A 54 -4.78 24.85 -22.53
CA ALA A 54 -4.96 25.16 -23.96
C ALA A 54 -6.11 26.13 -24.23
N PHE A 55 -7.19 26.07 -23.44
CA PHE A 55 -8.33 27.00 -23.53
C PHE A 55 -8.12 28.33 -22.80
N ARG A 56 -7.06 28.44 -21.99
CA ARG A 56 -6.70 29.67 -21.28
C ARG A 56 -5.70 30.53 -22.08
N HIS A 57 -5.36 30.12 -23.31
CA HIS A 57 -4.59 30.95 -24.24
C HIS A 57 -5.42 32.10 -24.83
#